data_AF-A0A067CQ87-F1
#
_entry.id   AF-A0A067CQ87-F1
#
_cell.length_a   1.000
_cell.length_b   1.000
_cell.length_c   1.000
_cell.angle_alpha   90.00
_cell.angle_beta   90.00
_cell.angle_gamma   90.00
#
_symmetry.space_group_name_H-M   'P 1'
#
loop_
_entity.id
_entity.type
_entity.pdbx_description
1 polymer ?
#
loop_
_entity_poly.entity_id
_entity_poly.type
_entity_poly.pdbx_seq_one_letter_code
_entity_poly.pdbx_strand_id
1 'polypeptide(L)'
;MASMLPRVPLDKVSRDGSTKIFVATKDHAPNLPRLEGQKVPVNDRAMHKLGVSDEIVKMEKLMKKLGICDHDLEEFKQLQRHSGNLVETGTLTKEEILMGFSVKQMHRVKALKRLGVSEQDVWDAYAHKISQLGAQLHIKPASRKAISRT
;
A
#
# COMPACT_ATOMS: atom_id res chain seq x y z
N MET A 1 9.34 40.22 3.78
CA MET A 1 8.76 39.87 5.09
C MET A 1 8.76 38.35 5.18
N ALA A 2 9.64 37.77 6.01
CA ALA A 2 9.81 36.32 6.12
C ALA A 2 9.12 35.82 7.39
N SER A 3 8.13 34.94 7.26
CA SER A 3 7.44 34.29 8.39
C SER A 3 8.20 33.02 8.79
N MET A 4 8.96 33.10 9.88
CA MET A 4 9.59 31.94 10.52
C MET A 4 8.59 31.29 11.48
N LEU A 5 8.32 29.99 11.30
CA LEU A 5 7.52 29.19 12.21
C LEU A 5 8.24 29.04 13.57
N PRO A 6 7.52 29.01 14.72
CA PRO A 6 8.15 28.88 16.03
C PRO A 6 8.70 27.47 16.26
N ARG A 7 9.98 27.37 16.62
CA ARG A 7 10.61 26.15 17.14
C ARG A 7 10.13 25.87 18.57
N VAL A 8 9.62 24.67 18.79
CA VAL A 8 9.24 24.19 20.13
C VAL A 8 10.49 23.67 20.86
N PRO A 9 10.80 24.11 22.10
CA PRO A 9 11.91 23.57 22.89
C PRO A 9 11.61 22.14 23.34
N LEU A 10 12.53 21.23 23.04
CA LEU A 10 12.53 19.84 23.48
C LEU A 10 13.23 19.74 24.85
N ASP A 11 12.62 20.24 25.91
CA ASP A 11 13.09 19.97 27.29
C ASP A 11 11.96 20.26 28.28
N LYS A 12 11.36 19.18 28.82
CA LYS A 12 10.73 19.07 30.14
C LYS A 12 10.15 17.66 30.30
N VAL A 13 10.98 16.78 30.85
CA VAL A 13 10.53 15.50 31.43
C VAL A 13 9.65 15.84 32.63
N SER A 14 8.34 15.64 32.50
CA SER A 14 7.40 15.73 33.61
C SER A 14 7.64 14.55 34.56
N ARG A 15 8.46 14.78 35.59
CA ARG A 15 8.58 13.94 36.78
C ARG A 15 7.53 14.43 37.77
N ASP A 16 6.35 13.81 37.79
CA ASP A 16 5.56 13.65 39.01
C ASP A 16 4.40 12.66 38.78
N GLY A 17 4.73 11.40 39.05
CA GLY A 17 3.84 10.25 39.12
C GLY A 17 4.50 9.21 40.02
N SER A 18 4.91 9.65 41.21
CA SER A 18 5.69 8.88 42.17
C SER A 18 4.83 7.84 42.88
N THR A 19 4.68 6.66 42.26
CA THR A 19 4.33 5.44 43.01
C THR A 19 5.63 4.81 43.50
N LYS A 20 5.86 4.86 44.81
CA LYS A 20 7.05 4.34 45.47
C LYS A 20 7.25 2.87 45.11
N ILE A 21 8.29 2.56 44.34
CA ILE A 21 8.76 1.18 44.19
C ILE A 21 9.48 0.84 45.49
N PHE A 22 8.81 0.09 46.36
CA PHE A 22 9.48 -0.60 47.44
C PHE A 22 10.48 -1.58 46.81
N VAL A 23 11.77 -1.34 47.02
CA VAL A 23 12.82 -2.33 46.80
C VAL A 23 12.66 -3.36 47.92
N ALA A 24 11.74 -4.30 47.71
CA ALA A 24 11.70 -5.53 48.47
C ALA A 24 12.77 -6.47 47.89
N THR A 25 13.77 -6.72 48.72
CA THR A 25 14.71 -7.83 48.64
C THR A 25 14.04 -9.13 48.17
N LYS A 26 14.75 -9.85 47.28
CA LYS A 26 14.74 -11.32 47.11
C LYS A 26 13.46 -12.03 47.59
N ASP A 27 12.62 -12.44 46.65
CA ASP A 27 12.40 -13.86 46.31
C ASP A 27 11.10 -14.03 45.50
N HIS A 28 11.17 -14.93 44.52
CA HIS A 28 10.07 -15.40 43.67
C HIS A 28 9.37 -14.39 42.74
N ALA A 29 9.98 -14.18 41.57
CA ALA A 29 9.19 -14.01 40.36
C ALA A 29 8.36 -15.29 40.14
N PRO A 30 7.04 -15.23 39.92
CA PRO A 30 6.34 -16.37 39.36
C PRO A 30 6.88 -16.56 37.95
N ASN A 31 7.64 -17.63 37.75
CA ASN A 31 8.05 -18.11 36.45
C ASN A 31 6.79 -18.24 35.58
N LEU A 32 6.49 -17.24 34.74
CA LEU A 32 5.65 -17.51 33.58
C LEU A 32 6.43 -18.53 32.75
N PRO A 33 5.87 -19.72 32.46
CA PRO A 33 6.55 -20.67 31.62
C PRO A 33 6.77 -20.00 30.27
N ARG A 34 8.03 -19.82 29.90
CA ARG A 34 8.44 -19.52 28.54
C ARG A 34 7.93 -20.68 27.68
N LEU A 35 6.80 -20.48 26.99
CA LEU A 35 6.18 -21.44 26.08
C LEU A 35 7.01 -21.57 24.80
N GLU A 36 8.28 -21.94 24.94
CA GLU A 36 9.09 -22.44 23.84
C GLU A 36 8.60 -23.86 23.56
N GLY A 37 7.80 -24.01 22.50
CA GLY A 37 7.54 -25.32 21.89
C GLY A 37 6.42 -26.17 22.48
N GLN A 38 5.55 -25.66 23.35
CA GLN A 38 4.36 -26.41 23.76
C GLN A 38 3.42 -26.60 22.56
N LYS A 39 3.45 -27.79 21.96
CA LYS A 39 2.49 -28.22 20.94
C LYS A 39 1.14 -28.40 21.62
N VAL A 40 0.37 -27.32 21.74
CA VAL A 40 -1.03 -27.40 22.14
C VAL A 40 -1.77 -28.16 21.03
N PRO A 41 -2.38 -29.32 21.32
CA PRO A 41 -3.18 -30.03 20.32
C PRO A 41 -4.35 -29.13 19.92
N VAL A 42 -4.39 -28.77 18.64
CA VAL A 42 -5.45 -27.93 18.09
C VAL A 42 -6.67 -28.82 17.85
N ASN A 43 -7.82 -28.40 18.33
CA ASN A 43 -9.07 -29.16 18.15
C ASN A 43 -9.68 -28.80 16.79
N ASP A 44 -9.69 -29.75 15.85
CA ASP A 44 -10.19 -29.57 14.47
C ASP A 44 -11.63 -29.03 14.42
N ARG A 45 -12.47 -29.43 15.38
CA ARG A 45 -13.86 -28.94 15.47
C ARG A 45 -13.93 -27.47 15.87
N ALA A 46 -12.99 -27.00 16.68
CA ALA A 46 -12.90 -25.58 17.05
C ALA A 46 -12.36 -24.75 15.87
N MET A 47 -11.37 -25.26 15.15
CA MET A 47 -10.80 -24.64 13.95
C MET A 47 -11.89 -24.40 12.88
N HIS A 48 -12.68 -25.43 12.57
CA HIS A 48 -13.76 -25.32 11.59
C HIS A 48 -14.87 -24.36 12.03
N LYS A 49 -15.16 -24.26 13.33
CA LYS A 49 -16.14 -23.29 13.87
C LYS A 49 -15.64 -21.84 13.81
N LEU A 50 -14.33 -21.64 13.95
CA LEU A 50 -13.69 -20.32 13.86
C LEU A 50 -13.37 -19.92 12.41
N GLY A 51 -13.63 -20.81 11.43
CA GLY A 51 -13.32 -20.58 10.02
C GLY A 51 -11.81 -20.55 9.73
N VAL A 52 -10.98 -21.10 10.62
CA VAL A 52 -9.53 -21.11 10.47
C VAL A 52 -9.12 -22.43 9.83
N SER A 53 -8.49 -22.38 8.66
CA SER A 53 -7.91 -23.56 8.00
C SER A 53 -6.48 -23.83 8.50
N ASP A 54 -6.00 -25.05 8.30
CA ASP A 54 -4.60 -25.41 8.59
C ASP A 54 -3.59 -24.55 7.83
N GLU A 55 -3.98 -24.09 6.63
CA GLU A 55 -3.19 -23.17 5.81
C GLU A 55 -2.99 -21.83 6.51
N ILE A 56 -4.05 -21.27 7.11
CA ILE A 56 -3.99 -20.01 7.87
C ILE A 56 -3.04 -20.16 9.07
N VAL A 57 -3.16 -21.25 9.83
CA VAL A 57 -2.26 -21.51 10.98
C VAL A 57 -0.81 -21.67 10.54
N LYS A 58 -0.58 -22.32 9.39
CA LYS A 58 0.75 -22.49 8.83
C LYS A 58 1.35 -21.15 8.41
N MET A 59 0.57 -20.30 7.73
CA MET A 59 1.00 -18.96 7.34
C MET A 59 1.32 -18.11 8.57
N GLU A 60 0.45 -18.09 9.58
CA GLU A 60 0.66 -17.37 10.86
C GLU A 60 1.98 -17.77 11.54
N LYS A 61 2.26 -19.09 11.62
CA LYS A 61 3.52 -19.59 12.18
C LYS A 61 4.75 -19.13 11.39
N LEU A 62 4.65 -19.11 10.07
CA LEU A 62 5.74 -18.67 9.20
C LEU A 62 5.98 -17.16 9.33
N MET A 63 4.92 -16.35 9.36
CA MET A 63 5.00 -14.91 9.59
C MET A 63 5.70 -14.61 10.93
N LYS A 64 5.27 -15.29 12.00
CA LYS A 64 5.89 -15.16 13.32
C LYS A 64 7.36 -15.58 13.33
N LYS A 65 7.72 -16.63 12.58
CA LYS A 65 9.12 -17.09 12.44
C LYS A 65 9.98 -16.07 11.68
N LEU A 66 9.40 -15.39 10.69
CA LEU A 66 10.05 -14.33 9.92
C LEU A 66 10.07 -12.99 10.66
N GLY A 67 9.39 -12.88 11.81
CA GLY A 67 9.26 -11.63 12.56
C GLY A 67 8.35 -10.61 11.88
N ILE A 68 7.48 -11.05 10.98
CA ILE A 68 6.51 -10.21 10.26
C ILE A 68 5.21 -10.17 11.06
N CYS A 69 4.64 -8.98 11.24
CA CYS A 69 3.36 -8.77 11.89
C CYS A 69 2.32 -8.17 10.93
N ASP A 70 1.06 -8.12 11.35
CA ASP A 70 -0.03 -7.55 10.56
C ASP A 70 0.19 -6.08 10.22
N HIS A 71 0.90 -5.33 11.08
CA HIS A 71 1.26 -3.94 10.81
C HIS A 71 2.18 -3.83 9.58
N ASP A 72 3.17 -4.70 9.48
CA ASP A 72 4.09 -4.74 8.34
C ASP A 72 3.35 -5.08 7.03
N LEU A 73 2.35 -5.96 7.10
CA LEU A 73 1.49 -6.27 5.96
C LEU A 73 0.64 -5.07 5.53
N GLU A 74 0.12 -4.30 6.48
CA GLU A 74 -0.67 -3.12 6.18
C GLU A 74 0.20 -1.99 5.60
N GLU A 75 1.40 -1.79 6.15
CA GLU A 75 2.38 -0.85 5.63
C GLU A 75 2.84 -1.26 4.22
N PHE A 76 3.08 -2.56 3.98
CA PHE A 76 3.39 -3.10 2.66
C PHE A 76 2.26 -2.80 1.65
N LYS A 77 0.99 -3.00 2.03
CA LYS A 77 -0.15 -2.67 1.15
C LYS A 77 -0.22 -1.18 0.86
N GLN A 78 0.06 -0.32 1.84
CA GLN A 78 0.09 1.13 1.63
C GLN A 78 1.22 1.52 0.68
N LEU A 79 2.43 1.00 0.90
CA LEU A 79 3.57 1.15 0.00
C LEU A 79 3.22 0.70 -1.42
N GLN A 80 2.56 -0.45 -1.57
CA GLN A 80 2.14 -0.96 -2.87
C GLN A 80 1.14 -0.03 -3.58
N ARG A 81 0.20 0.59 -2.84
CA ARG A 81 -0.74 1.57 -3.41
C ARG A 81 -0.07 2.87 -3.86
N HIS A 82 0.96 3.30 -3.13
CA HIS A 82 1.65 4.57 -3.39
C HIS A 82 2.84 4.43 -4.34
N SER A 83 3.46 3.27 -4.40
CA SER A 83 4.43 2.93 -5.43
C SER A 83 3.65 2.68 -6.72
N GLY A 84 3.96 3.38 -7.81
CA GLY A 84 3.38 3.12 -9.13
C GLY A 84 3.66 1.71 -9.68
N ASN A 85 4.31 0.86 -8.89
CA ASN A 85 4.36 -0.59 -9.04
C ASN A 85 2.98 -1.19 -8.76
N LEU A 86 2.04 -0.93 -9.67
CA LEU A 86 0.98 -1.89 -9.92
C LEU A 86 1.67 -3.19 -10.31
N VAL A 87 1.83 -4.08 -9.33
CA VAL A 87 1.79 -5.51 -9.59
C VAL A 87 0.43 -5.71 -10.26
N GLU A 88 0.39 -5.62 -11.60
CA GLU A 88 -0.75 -6.11 -12.36
C GLU A 88 -1.08 -7.48 -11.75
N THR A 89 -2.35 -7.72 -11.45
CA THR A 89 -2.90 -9.00 -10.96
C THR A 89 -2.80 -10.11 -12.01
N GLY A 90 -1.76 -10.07 -12.86
CA GLY A 90 -1.33 -11.15 -13.74
C GLY A 90 -0.21 -11.96 -13.10
N THR A 91 0.06 -13.11 -13.70
CA THR A 91 1.19 -13.96 -13.34
C THR A 91 2.51 -13.24 -13.69
N LEU A 92 3.09 -12.53 -12.72
CA LEU A 92 4.45 -12.03 -12.84
C LEU A 92 5.42 -13.21 -12.88
N THR A 93 6.43 -13.15 -13.75
CA THR A 93 7.50 -14.15 -13.73
C THR A 93 8.34 -14.00 -12.46
N LYS A 94 9.07 -15.04 -12.08
CA LYS A 94 9.96 -14.99 -10.89
C LYS A 94 10.98 -13.85 -11.00
N GLU A 95 11.44 -13.58 -12.21
CA GLU A 95 12.39 -12.51 -12.52
C GLU A 95 11.75 -11.13 -12.28
N GLU A 96 10.51 -10.91 -12.72
CA GLU A 96 9.79 -9.66 -12.48
C GLU A 96 9.53 -9.41 -10.99
N ILE A 97 9.23 -10.46 -10.24
CA ILE A 97 9.07 -10.40 -8.79
C ILE A 97 10.39 -10.01 -8.12
N LEU A 98 11.51 -10.63 -8.54
CA LEU A 98 12.82 -10.36 -7.96
C LEU A 98 13.30 -8.93 -8.25
N MET A 99 13.06 -8.44 -9.47
CA MET A 99 13.46 -7.08 -9.87
C MET A 99 12.53 -6.00 -9.33
N GLY A 100 11.32 -6.35 -8.89
CA GLY A 100 10.32 -5.40 -8.37
C GLY A 100 9.63 -4.56 -9.45
N PHE A 101 9.84 -4.85 -10.73
CA PHE A 101 9.21 -4.18 -11.86
C PHE A 101 8.84 -5.20 -12.94
N SER A 102 7.70 -4.99 -13.61
CA SER A 102 7.30 -5.80 -14.76
C SER A 102 8.08 -5.42 -16.02
N VAL A 103 8.16 -6.35 -16.98
CA VAL A 103 8.76 -6.09 -18.30
C VAL A 103 8.03 -4.94 -19.01
N LYS A 104 6.70 -4.83 -18.84
CA LYS A 104 5.92 -3.72 -19.38
C LYS A 104 6.34 -2.38 -18.80
N GLN A 105 6.52 -2.29 -17.47
CA GLN A 105 7.01 -1.09 -16.81
C GLN A 105 8.41 -0.72 -17.30
N MET A 106 9.31 -1.69 -17.44
CA MET A 106 10.64 -1.45 -17.99
C MET A 106 10.60 -0.92 -19.44
N HIS A 107 9.77 -1.51 -20.30
CA HIS A 107 9.60 -1.02 -21.67
C HIS A 107 9.02 0.40 -21.71
N ARG A 108 8.08 0.71 -20.82
CA ARG A 108 7.52 2.06 -20.68
C ARG A 108 8.59 3.08 -20.34
N VAL A 109 9.40 2.83 -19.32
CA VAL A 109 10.51 3.72 -18.94
C VAL A 109 11.52 3.90 -20.08
N LYS A 110 11.88 2.81 -20.78
CA LYS A 110 12.77 2.88 -21.95
C LYS A 110 12.17 3.71 -23.09
N ALA A 111 10.88 3.57 -23.36
CA ALA A 111 10.18 4.34 -24.39
C ALA A 111 10.12 5.83 -24.04
N LEU A 112 9.72 6.18 -22.81
CA LEU A 112 9.70 7.56 -22.32
C LEU A 112 11.07 8.23 -22.45
N LYS A 113 12.14 7.53 -22.04
CA LYS A 113 13.52 8.03 -22.17
C LYS A 113 13.93 8.25 -23.64
N ARG A 114 13.53 7.37 -24.56
CA ARG A 114 13.81 7.52 -26.00
C ARG A 114 13.04 8.67 -26.63
N LEU A 115 11.80 8.89 -26.17
CA LEU A 115 10.94 9.97 -26.64
C LEU A 115 11.33 11.33 -26.02
N GLY A 116 12.09 11.33 -24.93
CA GLY A 116 12.48 12.55 -24.22
C GLY A 116 11.31 13.24 -23.51
N VAL A 117 10.27 12.48 -23.16
CA VAL A 117 9.03 12.99 -22.52
C VAL A 117 8.84 12.37 -21.15
N SER A 118 8.20 13.10 -20.23
CA SER A 118 7.80 12.57 -18.94
C SER A 118 6.51 11.76 -19.05
N GLU A 119 6.24 10.94 -18.04
CA GLU A 119 4.96 10.21 -17.98
C GLU A 119 3.76 11.17 -17.85
N GLN A 120 3.95 12.31 -17.17
CA GLN A 120 2.92 13.34 -17.05
C GLN A 120 2.56 13.95 -18.40
N ASP A 121 3.55 14.24 -19.25
CA ASP A 121 3.31 14.80 -20.59
C ASP A 121 2.45 13.86 -21.45
N VAL A 122 2.67 12.55 -21.31
CA VAL A 122 1.88 11.53 -22.01
C VAL A 122 0.42 11.52 -21.51
N TRP A 123 0.22 11.61 -20.20
CA TRP A 123 -1.12 11.69 -19.61
C TRP A 123 -1.85 12.97 -20.01
N ASP A 124 -1.17 14.11 -19.97
CA ASP A 124 -1.73 15.41 -20.33
C ASP A 124 -2.11 15.44 -21.82
N ALA A 125 -1.24 14.94 -22.69
CA ALA A 125 -1.52 14.83 -24.12
C ALA A 125 -2.71 13.90 -24.42
N TYR A 126 -2.83 12.80 -23.67
CA TYR A 126 -3.95 11.86 -23.77
C TYR A 126 -5.27 12.50 -23.30
N ALA A 127 -5.26 13.13 -22.11
CA ALA A 127 -6.42 13.83 -21.57
C ALA A 127 -6.89 14.94 -22.50
N HIS A 128 -5.95 15.74 -23.03
CA HIS A 128 -6.23 16.78 -24.00
C HIS A 128 -6.88 16.22 -25.28
N LYS A 129 -6.37 15.10 -25.82
CA LYS A 129 -6.99 14.43 -26.97
C LYS A 129 -8.41 13.95 -26.67
N ILE A 130 -8.66 13.38 -25.50
CA ILE A 130 -10.01 12.97 -25.09
C ILE A 130 -10.94 14.17 -25.00
N SER A 131 -10.51 15.27 -24.36
CA SER A 131 -11.32 16.48 -24.23
C SER A 131 -11.74 17.05 -25.58
N GLN A 132 -10.92 16.87 -26.63
CA GLN A 132 -11.24 17.31 -27.99
C GLN A 132 -12.27 16.45 -28.72
N LEU A 133 -12.53 15.21 -28.29
CA LEU A 133 -13.49 14.32 -28.95
C LEU A 133 -14.91 14.92 -28.94
N GLY A 134 -15.29 15.61 -27.87
CA GLY A 134 -16.59 16.30 -27.78
C GLY A 134 -16.70 17.52 -28.70
N ALA A 135 -15.59 18.21 -28.98
CA ALA A 135 -15.57 19.41 -29.82
C ALA A 135 -15.67 19.11 -31.33
N GLN A 136 -15.37 17.87 -31.75
CA GLN A 136 -15.50 17.45 -33.15
C GLN A 136 -16.96 17.16 -33.56
N LEU A 137 -17.90 17.08 -32.60
CA LEU A 137 -19.33 16.84 -32.84
C LEU A 137 -20.12 18.11 -33.17
N HIS A 138 -19.48 19.21 -33.56
CA HIS A 138 -20.19 20.35 -34.16
C HIS A 138 -20.78 19.95 -35.52
N ILE A 139 -21.91 19.25 -35.48
CA ILE A 139 -22.80 19.01 -36.62
C ILE A 139 -23.22 20.40 -37.10
N LYS A 140 -22.62 20.87 -38.19
CA LYS A 140 -23.09 22.08 -38.85
C LYS A 140 -24.56 21.85 -39.18
N PRO A 141 -25.50 22.68 -38.69
CA PRO A 141 -26.90 22.55 -39.08
C PRO A 141 -26.94 22.77 -40.59
N ALA A 142 -27.36 21.73 -41.33
CA ALA A 142 -27.52 21.82 -42.76
C ALA A 142 -28.44 23.02 -43.06
N SER A 143 -27.92 24.01 -43.78
CA SER A 143 -28.69 25.17 -44.21
C SER A 143 -29.82 24.67 -45.11
N ARG A 144 -31.03 24.53 -44.57
CA ARG A 144 -32.22 24.26 -45.37
C ARG A 144 -32.45 25.50 -46.21
N LYS A 145 -32.09 25.45 -47.50
CA LYS A 145 -32.54 26.46 -48.46
C LYS A 145 -34.06 26.34 -48.54
N ALA A 146 -34.77 27.36 -48.06
CA ALA A 146 -36.20 27.48 -48.26
C ALA A 146 -36.44 27.68 -49.76
N ILE A 147 -36.97 26.66 -50.43
CA ILE A 147 -37.56 26.80 -51.77
C ILE A 147 -38.91 27.48 -51.57
N SER A 148 -39.01 28.76 -51.90
CA SER A 148 -40.29 29.42 -52.14
C SER A 148 -40.80 28.97 -53.52
N ARG A 149 -41.90 28.22 -53.55
CA ARG A 149 -42.65 27.99 -54.78
C ARG A 149 -43.62 29.18 -54.95
N THR A 150 -43.38 29.98 -55.98
CA THR A 150 -44.36 30.88 -56.60
C THR A 150 -45.30 30.10 -57.50
#